data_AF-A0A1R4H610-F1
#
_entry.id   AF-A0A1R4H610-F1
#
_cell.length_a   1.000
_cell.length_b   1.000
_cell.length_c   1.000
_cell.angle_alpha   90.00
_cell.angle_beta   90.00
_cell.angle_gamma   90.00
#
_symmetry.space_group_name_H-M   'P 1'
#
loop_
_entity.id
_entity.type
_entity.pdbx_description
1 polymer ?
#
loop_
_entity_poly.entity_id
_entity_poly.type
_entity_poly.pdbx_seq_one_letter_code
_entity_poly.pdbx_strand_id
1 'polypeptide(L)'
;MSLPRLGTEKAQLALIPILSEPEQHRIVAKVDELMQLCDRLEQKQSGSQETHRQLVSCLLTTLTEATDAQVFQAAWSRIAANFDCLFTTQNSIEQLKQTILQLAVMGKLVPQNPNDEPASELLNKIATEKARLIVEGKIKKQNLSPKINEQEKPFTLPKSWEWIRLGNVAPEFQNGISSRGDSKGEEITVIRLADIKEYRVSLSNTRELVINEKSISNYKLDKDDNLIIRVNGSSDIVGRFIAIEEPINAIYCDHFIRMRFPMNSFTSSFIKLLGSSKLVRDNIQKLFITTAGQKTINQGHVNSLIIPLPPLAEQHRIVAKVDELITLCEQLKTKLATAQTLQQQLAETLVQQAVA
;
A
#
# COMPACT_ATOMS: atom_id res chain seq x y z
N MET A 1 12.47 -2.56 37.49
CA MET A 1 12.14 -3.76 36.68
C MET A 1 13.08 -4.87 37.09
N SER A 2 12.56 -5.99 37.58
CA SER A 2 13.36 -7.21 37.81
C SER A 2 13.63 -7.85 36.46
N LEU A 3 14.85 -7.70 35.93
CA LEU A 3 15.29 -8.48 34.77
C LEU A 3 15.33 -9.97 35.19
N PRO A 4 14.80 -10.90 34.36
CA PRO A 4 14.99 -12.32 34.61
C PRO A 4 16.49 -12.62 34.63
N ARG A 5 17.00 -13.13 35.74
CA ARG A 5 18.41 -13.49 35.92
C ARG A 5 18.54 -14.84 36.60
N LEU A 6 19.48 -15.66 36.13
CA LEU A 6 19.95 -16.82 36.87
C LEU A 6 20.85 -16.32 38.00
N GLY A 7 20.45 -16.53 39.25
CA GLY A 7 21.27 -16.15 40.42
C GLY A 7 22.48 -17.07 40.56
N THR A 8 23.61 -16.55 41.06
CA THR A 8 24.86 -17.30 41.25
C THR A 8 24.67 -18.61 42.01
N GLU A 9 23.88 -18.57 43.09
CA GLU A 9 23.55 -19.76 43.89
C GLU A 9 22.81 -20.83 43.07
N LYS A 10 21.87 -20.43 42.21
CA LYS A 10 21.16 -21.35 41.31
C LYS A 10 22.07 -21.97 40.26
N ALA A 11 23.07 -21.23 39.78
CA ALA A 11 24.06 -21.75 38.84
C ALA A 11 25.01 -22.77 39.52
N GLN A 12 25.41 -22.52 40.78
CA GLN A 12 26.25 -23.43 41.57
C GLN A 12 25.52 -24.73 41.92
N LEU A 13 24.21 -24.67 42.15
CA LEU A 13 23.37 -25.83 42.42
C LEU A 13 22.92 -26.58 41.15
N ALA A 14 23.33 -26.14 39.97
CA ALA A 14 22.99 -26.81 38.72
C ALA A 14 23.66 -28.19 38.65
N LEU A 15 22.85 -29.23 38.48
CA LEU A 15 23.34 -30.59 38.31
C LEU A 15 23.88 -30.75 36.88
N ILE A 16 25.18 -31.01 36.76
CA ILE A 16 25.84 -31.27 35.47
C ILE A 16 26.39 -32.70 35.51
N PRO A 17 26.01 -33.58 34.56
CA PRO A 17 26.59 -34.92 34.48
C PRO A 17 28.08 -34.81 34.12
N ILE A 18 28.93 -35.50 34.89
CA ILE A 18 30.36 -35.62 34.58
C ILE A 18 30.57 -36.84 33.69
N LEU A 19 31.26 -36.62 32.57
CA LEU A 19 31.70 -37.65 31.62
C LEU A 19 33.22 -37.82 31.70
N SER A 20 33.75 -38.91 31.16
CA SER A 20 35.21 -39.08 31.03
C SER A 20 35.81 -37.98 30.14
N GLU A 21 37.03 -37.52 30.45
CA GLU A 21 37.71 -36.48 29.66
C GLU A 21 37.79 -36.81 28.16
N PRO A 22 38.11 -38.05 27.73
CA PRO A 22 38.09 -38.40 26.30
C PRO A 22 36.70 -38.29 25.67
N GLU A 23 35.65 -38.62 26.41
CA GLU A 23 34.26 -38.54 25.93
C GLU A 23 33.78 -37.09 25.82
N GLN A 24 34.16 -36.23 26.77
CA GLN A 24 33.91 -34.78 26.67
C GLN A 24 34.53 -34.20 25.40
N HIS A 25 35.80 -34.51 25.10
CA HIS A 25 36.46 -34.04 23.88
C HIS A 25 35.79 -34.57 22.60
N ARG A 26 35.33 -35.83 22.58
CA ARG A 26 34.59 -36.40 21.44
C ARG A 26 33.24 -35.70 21.23
N ILE A 27 32.52 -35.40 22.30
CA ILE A 27 31.25 -34.67 22.24
C ILE A 27 31.47 -33.25 21.74
N VAL A 28 32.42 -32.52 22.33
CA VAL A 28 32.75 -31.14 21.91
C VAL A 28 33.13 -31.10 20.44
N ALA A 29 34.02 -31.99 19.98
CA ALA A 29 34.41 -32.06 18.57
C ALA A 29 33.22 -32.30 17.65
N LYS A 30 32.25 -33.15 18.06
CA LYS A 30 31.05 -33.40 17.26
C LYS A 30 30.08 -32.21 17.28
N VAL A 31 29.93 -31.54 18.41
CA VAL A 31 29.13 -30.32 18.52
C VAL A 31 29.71 -29.22 17.64
N ASP A 32 31.03 -29.02 17.66
CA ASP A 32 31.71 -28.04 16.82
C ASP A 32 31.50 -28.33 15.32
N GLU A 33 31.61 -29.60 14.91
CA GLU A 33 31.33 -30.02 13.53
C GLU A 33 29.87 -29.71 13.12
N LEU A 34 28.90 -30.01 14.00
CA LEU A 34 27.49 -29.74 13.76
C LEU A 34 27.20 -28.23 13.71
N MET A 35 27.79 -27.43 14.60
CA MET A 35 27.65 -25.98 14.59
C MET A 35 28.22 -25.38 13.30
N GLN A 36 29.40 -25.84 12.83
CA GLN A 36 29.95 -25.42 11.54
C GLN A 36 29.10 -25.86 10.34
N LEU A 37 28.37 -26.97 10.44
CA LEU A 37 27.39 -27.37 9.42
C LEU A 37 26.18 -26.44 9.43
N CYS A 38 25.64 -26.12 10.61
CA CYS A 38 24.56 -25.15 10.78
C CYS A 38 24.94 -23.79 10.20
N ASP A 39 26.10 -23.23 10.56
CA ASP A 39 26.59 -21.95 10.06
C ASP A 39 26.67 -21.92 8.52
N ARG A 40 27.20 -23.00 7.92
CA ARG A 40 27.29 -23.12 6.45
C ARG A 40 25.92 -23.21 5.78
N LEU A 41 24.97 -23.91 6.41
CA LEU A 41 23.60 -24.03 5.90
C LEU A 41 22.88 -22.67 5.97
N GLU A 42 22.99 -21.97 7.09
CA GLU A 42 22.42 -20.62 7.26
C GLU A 42 22.99 -19.62 6.23
N GLN A 43 24.30 -19.65 6.01
CA GLN A 43 24.94 -18.78 5.02
C GLN A 43 24.46 -19.10 3.60
N LYS A 44 24.38 -20.38 3.21
CA LYS A 44 23.87 -20.79 1.91
C LYS A 44 22.40 -20.40 1.72
N GLN A 45 21.57 -20.59 2.73
CA GLN A 45 20.16 -20.23 2.69
C GLN A 45 19.99 -18.72 2.52
N SER A 46 20.72 -17.92 3.30
CA SER A 46 20.69 -16.45 3.21
C SER A 46 21.14 -15.96 1.83
N GLY A 47 22.23 -16.50 1.30
CA GLY A 47 22.72 -16.17 -0.05
C GLY A 47 21.73 -16.55 -1.15
N SER A 48 21.09 -17.71 -1.03
CA SER A 48 20.05 -18.17 -1.97
C SER A 48 18.82 -17.24 -1.95
N GLN A 49 18.33 -16.88 -0.76
CA GLN A 49 17.19 -15.97 -0.61
C GLN A 49 17.47 -14.58 -1.19
N GLU A 50 18.67 -14.05 -0.98
CA GLU A 50 19.05 -12.74 -1.54
C GLU A 50 19.16 -12.80 -3.07
N THR A 51 19.79 -13.85 -3.61
CA THR A 51 19.87 -14.07 -5.06
C THR A 51 18.47 -14.19 -5.69
N HIS A 52 17.59 -14.95 -5.05
CA HIS A 52 16.19 -15.10 -5.47
C HIS A 52 15.45 -13.76 -5.48
N ARG A 53 15.60 -12.98 -4.41
CA ARG A 53 14.99 -11.65 -4.28
C ARG A 53 15.46 -10.71 -5.39
N GLN A 54 16.75 -10.71 -5.71
CA GLN A 54 17.32 -9.90 -6.79
C GLN A 54 16.82 -10.35 -8.16
N LEU A 55 16.75 -11.67 -8.41
CA LEU A 55 16.21 -12.22 -9.65
C LEU A 55 14.75 -11.78 -9.87
N VAL A 56 13.88 -11.98 -8.87
CA VAL A 56 12.47 -11.57 -8.93
C VAL A 56 12.36 -10.07 -9.18
N SER A 57 13.10 -9.26 -8.42
CA SER A 57 13.12 -7.80 -8.59
C SER A 57 13.54 -7.39 -10.00
N CYS A 58 14.58 -8.00 -10.55
CA CYS A 58 15.09 -7.72 -11.89
C CYS A 58 14.05 -8.07 -12.98
N LEU A 59 13.43 -9.24 -12.89
CA LEU A 59 12.40 -9.69 -13.84
C LEU A 59 11.18 -8.78 -13.83
N LEU A 60 10.68 -8.42 -12.63
CA LEU A 60 9.54 -7.52 -12.48
C LEU A 60 9.87 -6.10 -12.96
N THR A 61 11.08 -5.61 -12.69
CA THR A 61 11.55 -4.31 -13.18
C THR A 61 11.60 -4.30 -14.71
N THR A 62 12.18 -5.33 -15.32
CA THR A 62 12.23 -5.51 -16.78
C THR A 62 10.83 -5.48 -17.40
N LEU A 63 9.84 -6.10 -16.75
CA LEU A 63 8.45 -6.08 -17.19
C LEU A 63 7.87 -4.65 -17.17
N THR A 64 8.09 -3.90 -16.08
CA THR A 64 7.56 -2.53 -15.94
C THR A 64 8.26 -1.54 -16.86
N GLU A 65 9.56 -1.71 -17.10
CA GLU A 65 10.38 -0.81 -17.94
C GLU A 65 10.29 -1.14 -19.44
N ALA A 66 9.62 -2.22 -19.82
CA ALA A 66 9.43 -2.60 -21.22
C ALA A 66 8.79 -1.44 -22.02
N THR A 67 9.52 -0.99 -23.05
CA THR A 67 9.17 0.17 -23.88
C THR A 67 8.24 -0.19 -25.04
N ASP A 68 8.24 -1.45 -25.48
CA ASP A 68 7.39 -1.96 -26.54
C ASP A 68 6.68 -3.28 -26.16
N ALA A 69 5.68 -3.64 -26.96
CA ALA A 69 4.83 -4.80 -26.72
C ALA A 69 5.60 -6.14 -26.83
N GLN A 70 6.64 -6.21 -27.66
CA GLN A 70 7.40 -7.44 -27.86
C GLN A 70 8.29 -7.73 -26.65
N VAL A 71 9.00 -6.71 -26.15
CA VAL A 71 9.80 -6.80 -24.92
C VAL A 71 8.90 -7.12 -23.73
N PHE A 72 7.75 -6.46 -23.61
CA PHE A 72 6.78 -6.72 -22.56
C PHE A 72 6.30 -8.18 -22.59
N GLN A 73 5.87 -8.67 -23.75
CA GLN A 73 5.39 -10.03 -23.91
C GLN A 73 6.47 -11.07 -23.63
N ALA A 74 7.72 -10.81 -24.06
CA ALA A 74 8.85 -11.68 -23.76
C ALA A 74 9.17 -11.72 -22.26
N ALA A 75 9.19 -10.57 -21.58
CA ALA A 75 9.39 -10.48 -20.13
C ALA A 75 8.27 -11.21 -19.37
N TRP A 76 7.00 -10.99 -19.76
CA TRP A 76 5.86 -11.68 -19.18
C TRP A 76 5.93 -13.20 -19.38
N SER A 77 6.27 -13.67 -20.59
CA SER A 77 6.38 -15.09 -20.89
C SER A 77 7.44 -15.77 -20.02
N ARG A 78 8.58 -15.10 -19.76
CA ARG A 78 9.62 -15.61 -18.86
C ARG A 78 9.12 -15.74 -17.43
N ILE A 79 8.41 -14.73 -16.92
CA ILE A 79 7.83 -14.75 -15.57
C ILE A 79 6.78 -15.86 -15.47
N ALA A 80 5.86 -15.93 -16.43
CA ALA A 80 4.79 -16.92 -16.45
C ALA A 80 5.31 -18.36 -16.50
N ALA A 81 6.35 -18.61 -17.31
CA ALA A 81 6.97 -19.93 -17.43
C ALA A 81 7.71 -20.40 -16.17
N ASN A 82 8.05 -19.49 -15.25
CA ASN A 82 8.78 -19.79 -14.02
C ASN A 82 8.03 -19.32 -12.76
N PHE A 83 6.71 -19.13 -12.86
CA PHE A 83 5.90 -18.50 -11.81
C PHE A 83 5.98 -19.27 -10.49
N ASP A 84 5.95 -20.60 -10.59
CA ASP A 84 6.05 -21.58 -9.50
C ASP A 84 7.37 -21.49 -8.73
N CYS A 85 8.45 -21.11 -9.40
CA CYS A 85 9.76 -20.92 -8.76
C CYS A 85 9.92 -19.49 -8.22
N LEU A 86 9.40 -18.48 -8.93
CA LEU A 86 9.59 -17.06 -8.61
C LEU A 86 8.79 -16.60 -7.39
N PHE A 87 7.54 -17.04 -7.25
CA PHE A 87 6.60 -16.51 -6.23
C PHE A 87 6.36 -17.48 -5.07
N THR A 88 7.46 -17.97 -4.49
CA THR A 88 7.47 -18.97 -3.40
C THR A 88 7.60 -18.36 -2.00
N THR A 89 7.79 -17.05 -1.90
CA THR A 89 7.98 -16.34 -0.63
C THR A 89 6.98 -15.21 -0.46
N GLN A 90 6.66 -14.86 0.79
CA GLN A 90 5.77 -13.72 1.08
C GLN A 90 6.30 -12.41 0.49
N ASN A 91 7.63 -12.20 0.48
CA ASN A 91 8.25 -11.01 -0.10
C ASN A 91 8.07 -10.97 -1.63
N SER A 92 8.29 -12.07 -2.33
CA SER A 92 8.08 -12.13 -3.79
C SER A 92 6.63 -11.85 -4.19
N ILE A 93 5.65 -12.28 -3.39
CA ILE A 93 4.23 -11.99 -3.62
C ILE A 93 3.95 -10.50 -3.40
N GLU A 94 4.56 -9.88 -2.39
CA GLU A 94 4.40 -8.44 -2.17
C GLU A 94 4.97 -7.63 -3.34
N GLN A 95 6.15 -8.02 -3.87
CA GLN A 95 6.70 -7.42 -5.08
C GLN A 95 5.77 -7.59 -6.29
N LEU A 96 5.11 -8.76 -6.43
CA LEU A 96 4.12 -9.00 -7.48
C LEU A 96 2.91 -8.06 -7.34
N LYS A 97 2.36 -7.89 -6.13
CA LYS A 97 1.26 -6.95 -5.88
C LYS A 97 1.62 -5.51 -6.28
N GLN A 98 2.81 -5.04 -5.88
CA GLN A 98 3.29 -3.72 -6.27
C GLN A 98 3.45 -3.60 -7.79
N THR A 99 3.92 -4.66 -8.46
CA THR A 99 4.04 -4.70 -9.92
C THR A 99 2.68 -4.64 -10.59
N ILE A 100 1.67 -5.37 -10.09
CA ILE A 100 0.29 -5.31 -10.59
C ILE A 100 -0.26 -3.88 -10.51
N LEU A 101 -0.07 -3.21 -9.36
CA LEU A 101 -0.48 -1.81 -9.19
C LEU A 101 0.25 -0.88 -10.16
N GLN A 102 1.54 -1.10 -10.40
CA GLN A 102 2.32 -0.32 -11.36
C GLN A 102 1.81 -0.52 -12.79
N LEU A 103 1.56 -1.77 -13.21
CA LEU A 103 1.00 -2.07 -14.53
C LEU A 103 -0.40 -1.49 -14.72
N ALA A 104 -1.20 -1.47 -13.65
CA ALA A 104 -2.53 -0.85 -13.63
C ALA A 104 -2.45 0.65 -13.95
N VAL A 105 -1.57 1.39 -13.27
CA VAL A 105 -1.43 2.85 -13.49
C VAL A 105 -0.69 3.20 -14.79
N MET A 106 -0.06 2.21 -15.43
CA MET A 106 0.54 2.35 -16.76
C MET A 106 -0.42 2.04 -17.91
N GLY A 107 -1.63 1.56 -17.63
CA GLY A 107 -2.58 1.12 -18.65
C GLY A 107 -2.16 -0.16 -19.38
N LYS A 108 -1.31 -0.98 -18.73
CA LYS A 108 -0.80 -2.25 -19.26
C LYS A 108 -1.51 -3.48 -18.69
N LEU A 109 -2.41 -3.30 -17.72
CA LEU A 109 -3.07 -4.41 -17.02
C LEU A 109 -4.33 -4.93 -17.72
N VAL A 110 -5.10 -4.05 -18.36
CA VAL A 110 -6.35 -4.37 -19.04
C VAL A 110 -6.30 -3.96 -20.51
N PRO A 111 -6.97 -4.68 -21.43
CA PRO A 111 -7.05 -4.27 -22.83
C PRO A 111 -7.77 -2.93 -23.01
N GLN A 112 -7.18 -2.06 -23.83
CA GLN A 112 -7.78 -0.80 -24.25
C GLN A 112 -9.04 -1.08 -25.10
N ASN A 113 -10.11 -0.30 -24.90
CA ASN A 113 -11.32 -0.40 -25.71
C ASN A 113 -11.46 0.86 -26.58
N PRO A 114 -11.40 0.75 -27.92
CA PRO A 114 -11.53 1.90 -28.81
C PRO A 114 -12.87 2.63 -28.72
N ASN A 115 -13.91 1.96 -28.20
CA ASN A 115 -15.25 2.55 -28.03
C ASN A 115 -15.40 3.31 -26.70
N ASP A 116 -14.41 3.24 -25.81
CA ASP A 116 -14.44 4.03 -24.57
C ASP A 116 -14.21 5.50 -24.92
N GLU A 117 -14.95 6.38 -24.25
CA GLU A 117 -14.71 7.82 -24.35
C GLU A 117 -13.29 8.15 -23.84
N PRO A 118 -12.43 8.77 -24.67
CA PRO A 118 -11.05 9.03 -24.29
C PRO A 118 -10.98 10.05 -23.14
N ALA A 119 -9.89 10.02 -22.38
CA ALA A 119 -9.66 10.91 -21.25
C ALA A 119 -9.68 12.41 -21.64
N SER A 120 -9.34 12.73 -22.88
CA SER A 120 -9.42 14.09 -23.43
C SER A 120 -10.84 14.67 -23.40
N GLU A 121 -11.85 13.87 -23.72
CA GLU A 121 -13.25 14.31 -23.68
C GLU A 121 -13.75 14.48 -22.24
N LEU A 122 -13.31 13.59 -21.33
CA LEU A 122 -13.56 13.77 -19.89
C LEU A 122 -12.96 15.07 -19.38
N LEU A 123 -11.74 15.45 -19.83
CA LEU A 123 -11.12 16.72 -19.49
C LEU A 123 -11.89 17.93 -20.05
N ASN A 124 -12.43 17.84 -21.26
CA ASN A 124 -13.27 18.89 -21.85
C ASN A 124 -14.55 19.09 -21.03
N LYS A 125 -15.21 18.01 -20.64
CA LYS A 125 -16.37 18.03 -19.73
C LYS A 125 -16.00 18.72 -18.42
N ILE A 126 -14.86 18.34 -17.84
CA ILE A 126 -14.35 18.91 -16.59
C ILE A 126 -14.10 20.40 -16.70
N ALA A 127 -13.47 20.85 -17.78
CA ALA A 127 -13.21 22.27 -18.00
C ALA A 127 -14.51 23.09 -18.09
N THR A 128 -15.51 22.56 -18.80
CA THR A 128 -16.81 23.21 -18.99
C THR A 128 -17.57 23.38 -17.67
N GLU A 129 -17.68 22.30 -16.91
CA GLU A 129 -18.39 22.32 -15.63
C GLU A 129 -17.61 23.09 -14.56
N LYS A 130 -16.27 23.02 -14.55
CA LYS A 130 -15.45 23.87 -13.69
C LYS A 130 -15.74 25.35 -13.95
N ALA A 131 -15.84 25.75 -15.22
CA ALA A 131 -16.22 27.13 -15.56
C ALA A 131 -17.61 27.48 -15.01
N ARG A 132 -18.59 26.58 -15.13
CA ARG A 132 -19.94 26.75 -14.57
C ARG A 132 -19.92 26.93 -13.05
N LEU A 133 -19.22 26.06 -12.32
CA LEU A 133 -19.12 26.09 -10.86
C LEU A 133 -18.37 27.33 -10.33
N ILE A 134 -17.42 27.88 -11.09
CA ILE A 134 -16.75 29.15 -10.78
C ILE A 134 -17.75 30.31 -10.89
N VAL A 135 -18.55 30.33 -11.95
CA VAL A 135 -19.60 31.36 -12.15
C VAL A 135 -20.66 31.28 -11.06
N GLU A 136 -21.05 30.07 -10.65
CA GLU A 136 -21.97 29.85 -9.53
C GLU A 136 -21.36 30.16 -8.14
N GLY A 137 -20.06 30.48 -8.05
CA GLY A 137 -19.37 30.76 -6.80
C GLY A 137 -19.16 29.54 -5.89
N LYS A 138 -19.44 28.33 -6.38
CA LYS A 138 -19.28 27.07 -5.63
C LYS A 138 -17.82 26.65 -5.50
N ILE A 139 -16.99 27.00 -6.48
CA ILE A 139 -15.54 26.78 -6.42
C ILE A 139 -14.78 28.08 -6.67
N LYS A 140 -13.65 28.24 -5.99
CA LYS A 140 -12.77 29.38 -6.19
C LYS A 140 -12.04 29.24 -7.53
N LYS A 141 -11.84 30.36 -8.23
CA LYS A 141 -10.97 30.41 -9.40
C LYS A 141 -9.55 30.02 -8.98
N GLN A 142 -9.11 28.84 -9.42
CA GLN A 142 -7.74 28.39 -9.20
C GLN A 142 -6.81 29.00 -10.26
N ASN A 143 -5.58 29.30 -9.87
CA ASN A 143 -4.53 29.65 -10.83
C ASN A 143 -4.29 28.48 -11.79
N LEU A 144 -4.04 28.77 -13.06
CA LEU A 144 -3.66 27.75 -14.03
C LEU A 144 -2.42 27.03 -13.51
N SER A 145 -2.52 25.71 -13.31
CA SER A 145 -1.33 24.92 -13.01
C SER A 145 -0.41 24.92 -14.23
N PRO A 146 0.92 24.92 -14.04
CA PRO A 146 1.85 24.86 -15.14
C PRO A 146 1.59 23.61 -15.98
N LYS A 147 1.78 23.73 -17.31
CA LYS A 147 1.75 22.60 -18.23
C LYS A 147 2.72 21.52 -17.73
N ILE A 148 2.36 20.26 -17.95
CA ILE A 148 3.22 19.12 -17.59
C ILE A 148 4.30 19.01 -18.66
N ASN A 149 5.56 19.08 -18.24
CA ASN A 149 6.69 18.93 -19.14
C ASN A 149 6.98 17.45 -19.42
N GLU A 150 7.64 17.14 -20.54
CA GLU A 150 8.00 15.75 -20.87
C GLU A 150 8.87 15.07 -19.80
N GLN A 151 9.74 15.83 -19.12
CA GLN A 151 10.58 15.32 -18.03
C GLN A 151 9.79 14.90 -16.78
N GLU A 152 8.56 15.41 -16.64
CA GLU A 152 7.69 15.05 -15.51
C GLU A 152 6.85 13.80 -15.80
N LYS A 153 6.86 13.29 -17.05
CA LYS A 153 6.14 12.08 -17.46
C LYS A 153 7.04 10.87 -17.24
N PRO A 154 6.74 9.99 -16.26
CA PRO A 154 7.66 8.90 -15.91
C PRO A 154 7.69 7.78 -16.96
N PHE A 155 6.64 7.66 -17.76
CA PHE A 155 6.48 6.65 -18.81
C PHE A 155 5.42 7.07 -19.83
N THR A 156 5.41 6.36 -20.95
CA THR A 156 4.41 6.52 -22.02
C THR A 156 3.07 5.91 -21.62
N LEU A 157 1.98 6.66 -21.80
CA LEU A 157 0.62 6.18 -21.57
C LEU A 157 -0.04 5.64 -22.84
N PRO A 158 -1.11 4.84 -22.71
CA PRO A 158 -2.00 4.53 -23.82
C PRO A 158 -2.55 5.81 -24.47
N LYS A 159 -2.84 5.76 -25.77
CA LYS A 159 -3.33 6.93 -26.54
C LYS A 159 -4.65 7.51 -26.03
N SER A 160 -5.48 6.69 -25.37
CA SER A 160 -6.77 7.06 -24.79
C SER A 160 -6.65 7.75 -23.43
N TRP A 161 -5.45 7.76 -22.83
CA TRP A 161 -5.18 8.28 -21.50
C TRP A 161 -4.46 9.62 -21.59
N GLU A 162 -4.58 10.42 -20.52
CA GLU A 162 -3.91 11.71 -20.42
C GLU A 162 -3.14 11.84 -19.10
N TRP A 163 -1.97 12.47 -19.15
CA TRP A 163 -1.28 12.90 -17.93
C TRP A 163 -1.93 14.19 -17.42
N ILE A 164 -2.28 14.21 -16.13
CA ILE A 164 -2.88 15.39 -15.50
C ILE A 164 -2.17 15.75 -14.20
N ARG A 165 -2.22 17.02 -13.83
CA ARG A 165 -2.02 17.42 -12.43
C ARG A 165 -3.35 17.26 -11.72
N LEU A 166 -3.37 16.63 -10.55
CA LEU A 166 -4.59 16.32 -9.82
C LEU A 166 -5.46 17.57 -9.58
N GLY A 167 -4.85 18.72 -9.29
CA GLY A 167 -5.58 19.99 -9.14
C GLY A 167 -6.34 20.46 -10.39
N ASN A 168 -5.97 20.00 -11.59
CA ASN A 168 -6.66 20.40 -12.82
C ASN A 168 -8.10 19.87 -12.87
N VAL A 169 -8.37 18.74 -12.23
CA VAL A 169 -9.74 18.19 -12.13
C VAL A 169 -10.55 18.74 -10.96
N ALA A 170 -10.07 19.85 -10.37
CA ALA A 170 -10.74 20.61 -9.31
C ALA A 170 -11.25 19.75 -8.13
N PRO A 171 -10.41 18.89 -7.53
CA PRO A 171 -10.80 18.17 -6.33
C PRO A 171 -11.11 19.17 -5.22
N GLU A 172 -12.19 18.91 -4.50
CA GLU A 172 -12.51 19.61 -3.26
C GLU A 172 -11.72 18.96 -2.12
N PHE A 173 -10.88 19.75 -1.45
CA PHE A 173 -10.11 19.30 -0.29
C PHE A 173 -10.62 19.93 1.00
N GLN A 174 -10.75 19.10 2.05
CA GLN A 174 -11.13 19.58 3.37
C GLN A 174 -10.39 18.80 4.46
N ASN A 175 -9.62 19.50 5.29
CA ASN A 175 -8.99 18.91 6.48
C ASN A 175 -10.06 18.57 7.50
N GLY A 176 -9.92 17.46 8.24
CA GLY A 176 -10.90 17.08 9.25
C GLY A 176 -10.94 17.99 10.48
N ILE A 177 -11.88 17.70 11.36
CA ILE A 177 -12.16 18.49 12.56
C ILE A 177 -11.24 18.12 13.74
N SER A 178 -11.05 19.04 14.69
CA SER A 178 -10.35 18.74 15.94
C SER A 178 -11.09 17.66 16.74
N SER A 179 -10.34 16.71 17.31
CA SER A 179 -10.88 15.59 18.09
C SER A 179 -11.35 15.97 19.52
N ARG A 180 -11.61 17.26 19.80
CA ARG A 180 -11.96 17.76 21.14
C ARG A 180 -13.46 17.75 21.45
N GLY A 181 -14.32 17.75 20.41
CA GLY A 181 -15.78 17.87 20.57
C GLY A 181 -16.24 19.30 20.88
N ASP A 182 -17.54 19.54 20.69
CA ASP A 182 -18.24 20.79 21.00
C ASP A 182 -19.04 20.67 22.31
N SER A 183 -19.41 21.81 22.91
CA SER A 183 -20.23 21.82 24.14
C SER A 183 -21.71 21.49 23.91
N LYS A 184 -22.20 21.60 22.67
CA LYS A 184 -23.59 21.34 22.26
C LYS A 184 -23.60 20.78 20.84
N GLY A 185 -24.54 19.89 20.55
CA GLY A 185 -24.70 19.27 19.24
C GLY A 185 -25.27 17.86 19.35
N GLU A 186 -25.03 17.08 18.32
CA GLU A 186 -25.42 15.67 18.25
C GLU A 186 -24.20 14.77 18.44
N GLU A 187 -24.40 13.60 19.03
CA GLU A 187 -23.36 12.57 19.09
C GLU A 187 -23.18 11.96 17.70
N ILE A 188 -21.96 12.06 17.17
CA ILE A 188 -21.61 11.46 15.89
C ILE A 188 -20.26 10.77 15.95
N THR A 189 -20.12 9.69 15.20
CA THR A 189 -18.84 8.99 15.04
C THR A 189 -17.81 9.89 14.36
N VAL A 190 -16.60 9.96 14.94
CA VAL A 190 -15.44 10.65 14.35
C VAL A 190 -14.36 9.64 14.01
N ILE A 191 -14.09 9.45 12.72
CA ILE A 191 -13.06 8.54 12.21
C ILE A 191 -11.67 9.05 12.57
N ARG A 192 -10.88 8.19 13.22
CA ARG A 192 -9.49 8.40 13.64
C ARG A 192 -8.57 7.42 12.92
N LEU A 193 -7.27 7.60 13.07
CA LEU A 193 -6.26 6.68 12.53
C LEU A 193 -6.43 5.23 13.02
N ALA A 194 -6.86 5.05 14.28
CA ALA A 194 -7.11 3.72 14.86
C ALA A 194 -8.32 3.00 14.23
N ASP A 195 -9.20 3.76 13.57
CA ASP A 195 -10.40 3.25 12.91
C ASP A 195 -10.10 2.88 11.44
N ILE A 196 -8.83 2.94 11.01
CA ILE A 196 -8.38 2.47 9.69
C ILE A 196 -7.73 1.10 9.83
N LYS A 197 -8.31 0.09 9.18
CA LYS A 197 -7.77 -1.28 9.12
C LYS A 197 -7.66 -1.69 7.66
N GLU A 198 -6.52 -2.26 7.27
CA GLU A 198 -6.28 -2.72 5.89
C GLU A 198 -6.61 -1.65 4.83
N TYR A 199 -6.31 -0.38 5.15
CA TYR A 199 -6.61 0.77 4.30
C TYR A 199 -8.11 0.90 3.93
N ARG A 200 -8.98 0.54 4.88
CA ARG A 200 -10.43 0.73 4.86
C ARG A 200 -10.90 1.30 6.21
N VAL A 201 -12.00 2.03 6.20
CA VAL A 201 -12.64 2.51 7.43
C VAL A 201 -13.30 1.31 8.13
N SER A 202 -13.04 1.16 9.43
CA SER A 202 -13.58 0.10 10.29
C SER A 202 -14.44 0.72 11.38
N LEU A 203 -15.73 0.41 11.39
CA LEU A 203 -16.71 0.94 12.36
C LEU A 203 -16.81 0.09 13.65
N SER A 204 -15.92 -0.88 13.86
CA SER A 204 -16.04 -1.85 14.95
C SER A 204 -15.80 -1.30 16.37
N ASN A 205 -15.03 -0.21 16.50
CA ASN A 205 -14.64 0.36 17.81
C ASN A 205 -14.41 1.87 17.70
N THR A 206 -15.37 2.56 17.09
CA THR A 206 -15.32 3.99 16.86
C THR A 206 -15.58 4.77 18.14
N ARG A 207 -15.19 6.05 18.11
CA ARG A 207 -15.50 7.00 19.18
C ARG A 207 -16.49 8.04 18.65
N GLU A 208 -17.47 8.34 19.48
CA GLU A 208 -18.42 9.41 19.23
C GLU A 208 -18.01 10.67 19.99
N LEU A 209 -18.32 11.82 19.39
CA LEU A 209 -18.15 13.13 19.98
C LEU A 209 -19.42 13.94 19.73
N VAL A 210 -19.77 14.80 20.68
CA VAL A 210 -20.82 15.80 20.49
C VAL A 210 -20.29 16.86 19.53
N ILE A 211 -20.95 17.05 18.39
CA ILE A 211 -20.54 17.98 17.34
C ILE A 211 -21.78 18.75 16.86
N ASN A 212 -21.64 20.06 16.64
CA ASN A 212 -22.75 20.86 16.14
C ASN A 212 -23.19 20.43 14.72
N GLU A 213 -24.49 20.53 14.41
CA GLU A 213 -25.09 20.09 13.14
C GLU A 213 -24.40 20.71 11.90
N LYS A 214 -23.98 21.97 11.98
CA LYS A 214 -23.28 22.64 10.87
C LYS A 214 -21.94 22.00 10.58
N SER A 215 -21.16 21.66 11.61
CA SER A 215 -19.92 20.90 11.47
C SER A 215 -20.20 19.50 10.91
N ILE A 216 -21.22 18.79 11.41
CA ILE A 216 -21.62 17.47 10.89
C ILE A 216 -21.85 17.53 9.38
N SER A 217 -22.68 18.48 8.93
CA SER A 217 -22.99 18.66 7.50
C SER A 217 -21.74 18.96 6.65
N ASN A 218 -20.80 19.75 7.18
CA ASN A 218 -19.57 20.09 6.46
C ASN A 218 -18.57 18.92 6.36
N TYR A 219 -18.51 18.05 7.38
CA TYR A 219 -17.49 16.99 7.49
C TYR A 219 -18.03 15.58 7.22
N LYS A 220 -19.28 15.44 6.77
CA LYS A 220 -19.84 14.14 6.42
C LYS A 220 -19.02 13.43 5.33
N LEU A 221 -19.06 12.10 5.39
CA LEU A 221 -18.46 11.22 4.39
C LEU A 221 -19.56 10.63 3.52
N ASP A 222 -19.54 11.00 2.24
CA ASP A 222 -20.45 10.46 1.23
C ASP A 222 -19.73 9.40 0.39
N LYS A 223 -20.52 8.63 -0.36
CA LYS A 223 -20.00 7.73 -1.38
C LYS A 223 -19.08 8.48 -2.36
N ASP A 224 -18.02 7.80 -2.77
CA ASP A 224 -16.97 8.28 -3.67
C ASP A 224 -16.05 9.37 -3.11
N ASP A 225 -16.11 9.62 -1.80
CA ASP A 225 -15.06 10.36 -1.12
C ASP A 225 -13.77 9.54 -1.02
N ASN A 226 -12.65 10.25 -0.93
CA ASN A 226 -11.38 9.68 -0.51
C ASN A 226 -10.87 10.39 0.75
N LEU A 227 -10.53 9.61 1.77
CA LEU A 227 -9.73 10.10 2.89
C LEU A 227 -8.25 9.87 2.62
N ILE A 228 -7.43 10.88 2.91
CA ILE A 228 -5.99 10.82 2.78
C ILE A 228 -5.38 11.00 4.17
N ILE A 229 -4.53 10.06 4.59
CA ILE A 229 -3.84 10.16 5.88
C ILE A 229 -2.85 11.33 5.83
N ARG A 230 -3.15 12.37 6.58
CA ARG A 230 -2.41 13.63 6.58
C ARG A 230 -1.13 13.56 7.40
N VAL A 231 -1.18 12.91 8.56
CA VAL A 231 -0.09 12.88 9.55
C VAL A 231 0.05 11.51 10.21
N ASN A 232 1.28 11.03 10.34
CA ASN A 232 1.65 9.80 11.03
C ASN A 232 3.17 9.74 11.24
N GLY A 233 3.65 8.93 12.18
CA GLY A 233 5.09 8.68 12.37
C GLY A 233 5.70 7.84 11.24
N SER A 234 4.92 6.89 10.71
CA SER A 234 5.34 6.00 9.62
C SER A 234 5.21 6.67 8.26
N SER A 235 6.31 6.70 7.50
CA SER A 235 6.31 7.15 6.09
C SER A 235 5.43 6.29 5.20
N ASP A 236 5.22 5.02 5.56
CA ASP A 236 4.36 4.11 4.79
C ASP A 236 2.87 4.45 4.95
N ILE A 237 2.48 5.01 6.11
CA ILE A 237 1.09 5.32 6.42
C ILE A 237 0.70 6.73 5.94
N VAL A 238 1.59 7.73 6.10
CA VAL A 238 1.30 9.10 5.63
C VAL A 238 1.06 9.11 4.12
N GLY A 239 0.03 9.84 3.71
CA GLY A 239 -0.38 9.98 2.32
C GLY A 239 -0.99 8.73 1.70
N ARG A 240 -1.43 7.76 2.50
CA ARG A 240 -2.27 6.65 2.02
C ARG A 240 -3.69 7.13 1.79
N PHE A 241 -4.29 6.65 0.71
CA PHE A 241 -5.62 7.04 0.26
C PHE A 241 -6.60 5.92 0.63
N ILE A 242 -7.79 6.29 1.09
CA ILE A 242 -8.80 5.39 1.61
C ILE A 242 -10.09 5.75 0.86
N ALA A 243 -10.65 4.80 0.12
CA ALA A 243 -11.91 5.00 -0.59
C ALA A 243 -13.10 4.86 0.36
N ILE A 244 -14.09 5.73 0.20
CA ILE A 244 -15.40 5.62 0.83
C ILE A 244 -16.35 5.08 -0.23
N GLU A 245 -16.51 3.75 -0.24
CA GLU A 245 -17.29 3.04 -1.26
C GLU A 245 -18.80 3.22 -1.06
N GLU A 246 -19.23 3.43 0.18
CA GLU A 246 -20.62 3.67 0.57
C GLU A 246 -20.70 4.80 1.60
N PRO A 247 -21.82 5.56 1.67
CA PRO A 247 -21.96 6.64 2.63
C PRO A 247 -21.82 6.12 4.07
N ILE A 248 -21.09 6.86 4.90
CA ILE A 248 -20.87 6.49 6.30
C ILE A 248 -21.48 7.61 7.15
N ASN A 249 -22.30 7.24 8.14
CA ASN A 249 -22.78 8.19 9.14
C ASN A 249 -21.66 8.56 10.14
N ALA A 250 -20.64 9.23 9.63
CA ALA A 250 -19.46 9.63 10.37
C ALA A 250 -18.83 10.87 9.76
N ILE A 251 -18.07 11.58 10.59
CA ILE A 251 -17.13 12.61 10.18
C ILE A 251 -15.70 12.14 10.44
N TYR A 252 -14.69 12.95 10.10
CA TYR A 252 -13.28 12.56 10.19
C TYR A 252 -12.45 13.61 10.92
N CYS A 253 -11.43 13.15 11.67
CA CYS A 253 -10.56 14.04 12.41
C CYS A 253 -9.50 14.72 11.54
N ASP A 254 -8.84 15.72 12.12
CA ASP A 254 -7.76 16.54 11.53
C ASP A 254 -6.52 15.77 11.05
N HIS A 255 -6.42 14.48 11.38
CA HIS A 255 -5.43 13.56 10.82
C HIS A 255 -5.72 13.14 9.38
N PHE A 256 -6.88 13.52 8.83
CA PHE A 256 -7.25 13.24 7.45
C PHE A 256 -7.50 14.50 6.64
N ILE A 257 -7.31 14.36 5.32
CA ILE A 257 -7.82 15.26 4.29
C ILE A 257 -8.89 14.49 3.53
N ARG A 258 -10.12 15.01 3.45
CA ARG A 258 -11.09 14.52 2.46
C ARG A 258 -10.77 15.12 1.12
N MET A 259 -10.83 14.29 0.09
CA MET A 259 -10.80 14.66 -1.31
C MET A 259 -12.10 14.18 -1.96
N ARG A 260 -12.78 15.08 -2.66
CA ARG A 260 -14.02 14.79 -3.40
C ARG A 260 -13.92 15.33 -4.81
N PHE A 261 -14.35 14.55 -5.80
CA PHE A 261 -14.42 15.00 -7.19
C PHE A 261 -15.84 15.44 -7.51
N PRO A 262 -16.09 16.73 -7.80
CA PRO A 262 -17.45 17.22 -8.09
C PRO A 262 -18.09 16.59 -9.34
N MET A 263 -17.29 15.92 -10.19
CA MET A 263 -17.68 15.50 -11.52
C MET A 263 -17.49 14.02 -11.80
N ASN A 264 -17.24 13.21 -10.76
CA ASN A 264 -16.95 11.77 -10.90
C ASN A 264 -15.88 11.47 -11.96
N SER A 265 -14.89 12.37 -12.08
CA SER A 265 -13.75 12.23 -13.01
C SER A 265 -12.90 11.01 -12.67
N PHE A 266 -12.92 10.64 -11.40
CA PHE A 266 -12.36 9.40 -10.91
C PHE A 266 -13.35 8.65 -10.04
N THR A 267 -13.23 7.33 -10.08
CA THR A 267 -13.82 6.48 -9.03
C THR A 267 -12.95 6.53 -7.78
N SER A 268 -13.57 6.52 -6.60
CA SER A 268 -12.85 6.55 -5.33
C SER A 268 -11.88 5.37 -5.17
N SER A 269 -12.27 4.19 -5.65
CA SER A 269 -11.44 2.98 -5.66
C SER A 269 -10.23 3.10 -6.58
N PHE A 270 -10.37 3.71 -7.77
CA PHE A 270 -9.24 3.94 -8.66
C PHE A 270 -8.25 4.95 -8.06
N ILE A 271 -8.73 5.98 -7.36
CA ILE A 271 -7.89 6.93 -6.64
C ILE A 271 -7.15 6.28 -5.48
N LYS A 272 -7.80 5.38 -4.73
CA LYS A 272 -7.14 4.56 -3.70
C LYS A 272 -6.03 3.70 -4.30
N LEU A 273 -6.29 3.07 -5.44
CA LEU A 273 -5.31 2.28 -6.19
C LEU A 273 -4.12 3.15 -6.62
N LEU A 274 -4.38 4.31 -7.23
CA LEU A 274 -3.35 5.29 -7.58
C LEU A 274 -2.50 5.67 -6.35
N GLY A 275 -3.15 6.05 -5.25
CA GLY A 275 -2.50 6.40 -3.99
C GLY A 275 -1.68 5.27 -3.35
N SER A 276 -1.87 4.03 -3.82
CA SER A 276 -1.11 2.85 -3.37
C SER A 276 0.02 2.47 -4.33
N SER A 277 -0.01 2.96 -5.57
CA SER A 277 1.03 2.71 -6.58
C SER A 277 2.35 3.41 -6.25
N LYS A 278 3.46 2.81 -6.68
CA LYS A 278 4.80 3.41 -6.52
C LYS A 278 4.89 4.82 -7.11
N LEU A 279 4.23 5.04 -8.25
CA LEU A 279 4.12 6.34 -8.90
C LEU A 279 3.70 7.45 -7.92
N VAL A 280 2.61 7.26 -7.17
CA VAL A 280 2.12 8.29 -6.24
C VAL A 280 2.88 8.25 -4.92
N ARG A 281 3.18 7.07 -4.39
CA ARG A 281 3.88 6.89 -3.11
C ARG A 281 5.26 7.57 -3.11
N ASP A 282 6.05 7.37 -4.16
CA ASP A 282 7.38 7.97 -4.27
C ASP A 282 7.32 9.51 -4.38
N ASN A 283 6.31 10.04 -5.08
CA ASN A 283 6.12 11.49 -5.22
C ASN A 283 5.64 12.13 -3.92
N ILE A 284 4.69 11.51 -3.23
CA ILE A 284 4.18 11.97 -1.92
C ILE A 284 5.30 11.99 -0.87
N GLN A 285 6.13 10.94 -0.83
CA GLN A 285 7.19 10.83 0.19
C GLN A 285 8.22 11.96 0.10
N LYS A 286 8.52 12.45 -1.12
CA LYS A 286 9.41 13.59 -1.35
C LYS A 286 8.85 14.92 -0.82
N LEU A 287 7.53 14.98 -0.56
CA LEU A 287 6.82 16.17 -0.11
C LEU A 287 6.55 16.17 1.40
N PHE A 288 7.10 15.20 2.15
CA PHE A 288 6.87 15.12 3.59
C PHE A 288 7.51 16.29 4.35
N ILE A 289 6.69 16.96 5.16
CA ILE A 289 7.16 17.88 6.19
C ILE A 289 7.37 17.05 7.47
N THR A 290 8.58 17.10 8.04
CA THR A 290 8.91 16.34 9.25
C THR A 290 8.99 17.26 10.45
N THR A 291 8.29 16.92 11.54
CA THR A 291 8.31 17.68 12.79
C THR A 291 8.09 16.73 13.96
N ALA A 292 8.96 16.78 14.98
CA ALA A 292 8.84 15.98 16.21
C ALA A 292 8.54 14.48 15.97
N GLY A 293 9.24 13.84 15.02
CA GLY A 293 9.06 12.43 14.67
C GLY A 293 7.81 12.10 13.84
N GLN A 294 6.94 13.08 13.57
CA GLN A 294 5.78 12.94 12.68
C GLN A 294 6.11 13.44 11.28
N LYS A 295 5.53 12.79 10.27
CA LYS A 295 5.54 13.24 8.88
C LYS A 295 4.16 13.74 8.52
N THR A 296 4.09 14.82 7.75
CA THR A 296 2.84 15.47 7.38
C THR A 296 2.83 15.83 5.90
N ILE A 297 1.67 15.71 5.28
CA ILE A 297 1.35 16.31 3.97
C ILE A 297 0.24 17.34 4.11
N ASN A 298 0.13 18.25 3.15
CA ASN A 298 -0.96 19.21 3.07
C ASN A 298 -1.74 19.05 1.75
N GLN A 299 -2.85 19.77 1.62
CA GLN A 299 -3.69 19.74 0.43
C GLN A 299 -2.94 20.17 -0.82
N GLY A 300 -2.01 21.13 -0.72
CA GLY A 300 -1.17 21.58 -1.83
C GLY A 300 -0.25 20.48 -2.38
N HIS A 301 0.32 19.64 -1.50
CA HIS A 301 1.14 18.49 -1.89
C HIS A 301 0.32 17.44 -2.66
N VAL A 302 -0.91 17.18 -2.22
CA VAL A 302 -1.81 16.25 -2.93
C VAL A 302 -2.23 16.87 -4.26
N ASN A 303 -2.61 18.14 -4.26
CA ASN A 303 -3.07 18.88 -5.43
C ASN A 303 -2.01 18.97 -6.55
N SER A 304 -0.72 18.93 -6.20
CA SER A 304 0.39 19.02 -7.16
C SER A 304 0.75 17.69 -7.83
N LEU A 305 0.19 16.56 -7.38
CA LEU A 305 0.51 15.24 -7.91
C LEU A 305 0.21 15.14 -9.40
N ILE A 306 1.12 14.51 -10.15
CA ILE A 306 0.93 14.16 -11.55
C ILE A 306 0.48 12.71 -11.60
N ILE A 307 -0.68 12.47 -12.19
CA ILE A 307 -1.33 11.16 -12.25
C ILE A 307 -1.89 10.89 -13.64
N PRO A 308 -2.00 9.61 -14.04
CA PRO A 308 -2.68 9.23 -15.26
C PRO A 308 -4.20 9.35 -15.08
N LEU A 309 -4.87 9.88 -16.10
CA LEU A 309 -6.32 9.87 -16.24
C LEU A 309 -6.70 8.93 -17.39
N PRO A 310 -7.20 7.73 -17.09
CA PRO A 310 -7.80 6.85 -18.09
C PRO A 310 -9.30 7.18 -18.33
N PRO A 311 -9.90 6.65 -19.41
CA PRO A 311 -11.35 6.61 -19.58
C PRO A 311 -12.08 6.09 -18.34
N LEU A 312 -13.24 6.68 -18.00
CA LEU A 312 -13.98 6.33 -16.79
C LEU A 312 -14.40 4.85 -16.77
N ALA A 313 -14.87 4.33 -17.91
CA ALA A 313 -15.22 2.91 -18.06
C ALA A 313 -14.01 2.00 -17.82
N GLU A 314 -12.82 2.41 -18.25
CA GLU A 314 -11.59 1.68 -18.04
C GLU A 314 -11.15 1.70 -16.57
N GLN A 315 -11.38 2.79 -15.83
CA GLN A 315 -11.10 2.84 -14.38
C GLN A 315 -11.79 1.69 -13.64
N HIS A 316 -13.06 1.44 -13.93
CA HIS A 316 -13.82 0.34 -13.32
C HIS A 316 -13.22 -1.02 -13.69
N ARG A 317 -12.84 -1.22 -14.97
CA ARG A 317 -12.21 -2.46 -15.43
C ARG A 317 -10.86 -2.70 -14.75
N ILE A 318 -10.05 -1.65 -14.58
CA ILE A 318 -8.77 -1.71 -13.89
C ILE A 318 -8.96 -2.09 -12.43
N VAL A 319 -9.86 -1.40 -11.70
CA VAL A 319 -10.12 -1.67 -10.28
C VAL A 319 -10.57 -3.12 -10.10
N ALA A 320 -11.55 -3.58 -10.90
CA ALA A 320 -12.04 -4.95 -10.83
C ALA A 320 -10.92 -5.97 -11.07
N LYS A 321 -10.04 -5.72 -12.06
CA LYS A 321 -8.94 -6.64 -12.36
C LYS A 321 -7.86 -6.64 -11.28
N VAL A 322 -7.54 -5.48 -10.71
CA VAL A 322 -6.59 -5.38 -9.59
C VAL A 322 -7.15 -6.10 -8.37
N ASP A 323 -8.41 -5.90 -8.02
CA ASP A 323 -9.02 -6.56 -6.86
C ASP A 323 -9.02 -8.09 -7.01
N GLU A 324 -9.33 -8.60 -8.22
CA GLU A 324 -9.23 -10.03 -8.56
C GLU A 324 -7.81 -10.55 -8.31
N LEU A 325 -6.79 -9.89 -8.89
CA LEU A 325 -5.41 -10.34 -8.83
C LEU A 325 -4.81 -10.22 -7.42
N ILE A 326 -5.12 -9.15 -6.69
CA ILE A 326 -4.67 -8.96 -5.30
C ILE A 326 -5.30 -10.04 -4.41
N THR A 327 -6.57 -10.38 -4.62
CA THR A 327 -7.23 -11.49 -3.90
C THR A 327 -6.51 -12.81 -4.13
N LEU A 328 -6.13 -13.13 -5.38
CA LEU A 328 -5.34 -14.33 -5.68
C LEU A 328 -3.97 -14.31 -5.01
N CYS A 329 -3.30 -13.16 -4.99
CA CYS A 329 -2.02 -12.99 -4.29
C CYS A 329 -2.15 -13.23 -2.78
N GLU A 330 -3.21 -12.74 -2.12
CA GLU A 330 -3.44 -13.02 -0.70
C GLU A 330 -3.72 -14.51 -0.45
N GLN A 331 -4.53 -15.15 -1.29
CA GLN A 331 -4.77 -16.59 -1.19
C GLN A 331 -3.48 -17.40 -1.31
N LEU A 332 -2.60 -17.05 -2.27
CA LEU A 332 -1.31 -17.68 -2.43
C LEU A 332 -0.42 -17.47 -1.19
N LYS A 333 -0.39 -16.25 -0.65
CA LYS A 333 0.37 -15.91 0.55
C LYS A 333 -0.09 -16.73 1.77
N THR A 334 -1.40 -16.88 1.96
CA THR A 334 -1.97 -17.72 3.02
C THR A 334 -1.56 -19.18 2.86
N LYS A 335 -1.68 -19.74 1.64
CA LYS A 335 -1.28 -21.14 1.37
C LYS A 335 0.19 -21.39 1.66
N LEU A 336 1.08 -20.46 1.27
CA LEU A 336 2.52 -20.57 1.58
C LEU A 336 2.78 -20.53 3.08
N ALA A 337 2.12 -19.63 3.82
CA ALA A 337 2.26 -19.57 5.27
C ALA A 337 1.83 -20.87 5.94
N THR A 338 0.68 -21.44 5.53
CA THR A 338 0.20 -22.74 6.04
C THR A 338 1.19 -23.87 5.73
N ALA A 339 1.73 -23.93 4.51
CA ALA A 339 2.71 -24.95 4.13
C ALA A 339 3.99 -24.84 4.97
N GLN A 340 4.47 -23.62 5.22
CA GLN A 340 5.64 -23.38 6.08
C GLN A 340 5.40 -23.83 7.53
N THR A 341 4.24 -23.50 8.10
CA THR A 341 3.89 -23.95 9.46
C THR A 341 3.84 -25.47 9.54
N LEU A 342 3.22 -26.13 8.56
CA LEU A 342 3.14 -27.59 8.53
C LEU A 342 4.52 -28.24 8.41
N GLN A 343 5.39 -27.69 7.58
CA GLN A 343 6.77 -28.16 7.43
C GLN A 343 7.55 -28.05 8.74
N GLN A 344 7.38 -26.94 9.47
CA GLN A 344 8.00 -26.75 10.78
C GLN A 344 7.49 -27.77 11.80
N GLN A 345 6.18 -27.96 11.90
CA GLN A 345 5.56 -28.93 12.81
C GLN A 345 6.04 -30.37 12.52
N LEU A 346 6.15 -30.73 11.24
CA LEU A 346 6.67 -32.03 10.84
C LEU A 346 8.14 -32.19 11.26
N ALA A 347 8.98 -31.18 11.03
CA ALA A 347 10.38 -31.21 11.44
C ALA A 347 10.54 -31.35 12.96
N GLU A 348 9.77 -30.57 13.74
CA GLU A 348 9.76 -30.65 15.20
C GLU A 348 9.33 -32.05 15.69
N THR A 349 8.29 -32.62 15.08
CA THR A 349 7.80 -33.96 15.42
C THR A 349 8.85 -35.04 15.12
N LEU A 350 9.51 -34.95 13.96
CA LEU A 350 10.57 -35.91 13.58
C LEU A 350 11.78 -35.81 14.52
N VAL A 351 12.19 -34.61 14.91
CA VAL A 351 13.28 -34.42 15.87
C VAL A 351 12.91 -34.98 17.23
N GLN A 352 11.70 -34.71 17.73
CA GLN A 352 11.23 -35.27 19.00
C GLN A 352 11.22 -36.79 19.00
N GLN A 353 10.80 -37.42 17.89
CA GLN A 353 10.80 -38.89 17.76
C GLN A 353 12.20 -39.49 17.57
N ALA A 354 13.15 -38.75 17.01
CA ALA A 354 14.52 -39.22 16.80
C ALA A 354 15.42 -39.09 18.05
N VAL A 355 15.05 -38.22 18.99
CA VAL A 355 15.78 -37.97 20.25
C VAL A 355 15.17 -38.73 21.45
N ALA A 356 13.99 -39.34 21.27
CA ALA A 356 13.38 -40.29 22.21
C ALA A 356 13.89 -41.72 21.96
#